data_AF-A0A971WUT3-F1
#
_entry.id   AF-A0A971WUT3-F1
#
_cell.length_a   1.000
_cell.length_b   1.000
_cell.length_c   1.000
_cell.angle_alpha   90.00
_cell.angle_beta   90.00
_cell.angle_gamma   90.00
#
_symmetry.space_group_name_H-M   'P 1'
#
loop_
_entity.id
_entity.type
_entity.pdbx_description
1 polymer ?
#
loop_
_entity_poly.entity_id
_entity_poly.type
_entity_poly.pdbx_seq_one_letter_code
_entity_poly.pdbx_strand_id
1 'polypeptide(L)' 'LQAGDVPKTYADVDDLIRDVGFKPNTSIDEGIGKFVEWYRDCYQLREYMP' A
#
# COMPACT_ATOMS: atom_id res chain seq x y z
N LEU A 1 0.74 -2.13 -19.73
CA LEU A 1 1.85 -2.82 -19.03
C LEU A 1 3.12 -2.33 -19.70
N GLN A 2 3.98 -1.68 -18.93
CA GLN A 2 5.30 -1.26 -19.36
C GLN A 2 6.20 -2.48 -19.59
N ALA A 3 7.28 -2.29 -20.34
CA ALA A 3 8.29 -3.32 -20.52
C ALA A 3 8.90 -3.68 -19.15
N GLY A 4 8.74 -4.94 -18.74
CA GLY A 4 9.17 -5.44 -17.43
C GLY A 4 8.05 -5.65 -16.43
N ASP A 5 6.82 -5.21 -16.72
CA ASP A 5 5.68 -5.51 -15.85
C ASP A 5 5.33 -7.00 -15.89
N VAL A 6 5.14 -7.59 -14.72
CA VAL A 6 4.49 -8.89 -14.57
C VAL A 6 2.99 -8.66 -14.38
N PRO A 7 2.10 -9.27 -15.18
CA PRO A 7 0.67 -8.97 -15.16
C PRO A 7 -0.01 -9.14 -13.79
N LYS A 8 0.47 -10.08 -12.97
CA LYS A 8 0.03 -10.27 -11.59
C LYS A 8 1.12 -10.99 -10.81
N THR A 9 1.48 -10.46 -9.66
CA THR A 9 2.41 -11.10 -8.72
C THR A 9 1.94 -10.83 -7.29
N TYR A 10 2.13 -11.80 -6.41
CA TYR A 10 1.83 -11.73 -4.98
C TYR A 10 2.69 -12.74 -4.23
N ALA A 11 2.97 -12.47 -2.97
CA ALA A 11 3.66 -13.41 -2.10
C ALA A 11 2.67 -14.39 -1.46
N ASP A 12 3.03 -15.65 -1.39
CA ASP A 12 2.43 -16.60 -0.45
C ASP A 12 3.00 -16.33 0.96
N VAL A 13 2.12 -16.22 1.94
CA VAL A 13 2.47 -15.83 3.32
C VAL A 13 1.91 -16.80 4.37
N ASP A 14 1.40 -17.96 3.95
CA ASP A 14 0.75 -18.90 4.87
C ASP A 14 1.70 -19.42 5.95
N ASP A 15 2.96 -19.71 5.60
CA ASP A 15 3.99 -20.13 6.55
C ASP A 15 4.31 -19.02 7.58
N LEU A 16 4.44 -17.77 7.13
CA LEU A 16 4.71 -16.63 8.00
C LEU A 16 3.56 -16.40 8.99
N ILE A 17 2.31 -16.50 8.52
CA ILE A 17 1.13 -16.36 9.38
C ILE A 17 1.10 -17.45 10.44
N ARG A 18 1.42 -18.70 10.07
CA ARG A 18 1.47 -19.83 11.02
C ARG A 18 2.55 -19.62 12.09
N ASP A 19 3.75 -19.20 11.68
CA ASP A 19 4.90 -19.16 12.57
C ASP A 19 4.90 -17.92 13.49
N VAL A 20 4.34 -16.79 13.03
CA VAL A 20 4.34 -15.52 13.78
C VAL A 20 2.96 -15.20 14.37
N GLY A 21 1.88 -15.80 13.88
CA GLY A 21 0.52 -15.57 14.35
C GLY A 21 -0.05 -14.19 13.98
N PHE A 22 0.62 -13.46 13.08
CA PHE A 22 0.19 -12.14 12.63
C PHE A 22 -0.41 -12.19 11.23
N LYS A 23 -1.60 -11.59 11.06
CA LYS A 23 -2.24 -11.36 9.77
C LYS A 23 -2.82 -9.95 9.75
N PRO A 24 -2.39 -9.07 8.82
CA PRO A 24 -2.99 -7.74 8.71
C PRO A 24 -4.48 -7.87 8.33
N ASN A 25 -5.32 -7.05 8.95
CA ASN A 25 -6.76 -7.02 8.70
C ASN A 25 -7.25 -5.69 8.10
N THR A 26 -6.35 -4.75 7.84
CA THR A 26 -6.66 -3.49 7.15
C THR A 26 -7.19 -3.78 5.75
N SER A 27 -8.35 -3.21 5.41
CA SER A 27 -8.89 -3.33 4.05
C SER A 27 -8.06 -2.51 3.06
N ILE A 28 -8.18 -2.83 1.77
CA ILE A 28 -7.52 -2.04 0.72
C ILE A 28 -8.01 -0.58 0.76
N ASP A 29 -9.32 -0.37 0.88
CA ASP A 29 -9.91 0.98 0.89
C ASP A 29 -9.37 1.82 2.07
N GLU A 30 -9.29 1.23 3.26
CA GLU A 30 -8.76 1.90 4.45
C GLU A 30 -7.26 2.20 4.31
N GLY A 31 -6.48 1.22 3.81
CA GLY A 31 -5.04 1.37 3.63
C GLY A 31 -4.70 2.45 2.60
N ILE A 32 -5.42 2.49 1.48
CA ILE A 32 -5.24 3.52 0.44
C ILE A 32 -5.64 4.90 0.97
N GLY A 33 -6.75 5.01 1.71
CA GLY A 33 -7.18 6.28 2.31
C GLY A 33 -6.11 6.88 3.23
N LYS A 34 -5.60 6.07 4.17
CA LYS A 34 -4.53 6.48 5.10
C LYS A 34 -3.24 6.86 4.38
N PHE A 35 -2.89 6.13 3.31
CA PHE A 35 -1.71 6.47 2.51
C PHE A 35 -1.85 7.83 1.82
N VAL A 36 -3.02 8.13 1.24
CA VAL A 36 -3.27 9.42 0.57
C VAL A 36 -3.26 10.59 1.56
N GLU A 37 -3.86 10.42 2.74
CA GLU A 37 -3.81 11.41 3.82
C GLU A 37 -2.37 11.71 4.22
N TRP A 38 -1.60 10.67 4.55
CA TRP A 38 -0.18 10.79 4.88
C TRP A 38 0.62 11.47 3.77
N TYR A 39 0.39 11.09 2.50
CA TYR A 39 1.10 11.66 1.36
C TYR A 39 0.82 13.16 1.20
N ARG A 40 -0.45 13.58 1.34
CA ARG A 40 -0.87 14.98 1.26
C ARG A 40 -0.31 15.82 2.41
N ASP A 41 -0.19 15.23 3.60
CA ASP A 41 0.35 15.93 4.77
C ASP A 41 1.88 16.04 4.69
N CYS A 42 2.58 14.98 4.27
CA CYS A 42 4.04 14.96 4.17
C CYS A 42 4.57 15.79 3.00
N TYR A 43 3.87 15.78 1.88
CA TYR A 43 4.14 16.61 0.73
C TYR A 43 3.05 17.65 0.58
N GLN A 44 2.65 18.32 1.68
CA GLN A 44 1.78 19.50 1.67
C GLN A 44 1.94 20.15 0.31
N LEU A 45 0.90 20.09 -0.53
CA LEU A 45 0.90 20.71 -1.86
C LEU A 45 0.94 22.23 -1.62
N ARG A 46 2.06 22.69 -1.05
CA ARG A 46 2.13 23.88 -0.22
C ARG A 46 2.47 25.10 -1.04
N GLU A 47 2.74 24.96 -2.33
CA GLU A 47 3.14 26.12 -3.14
C GLU A 47 2.75 26.12 -4.62
N TYR A 48 1.93 25.19 -5.14
CA TYR A 48 1.57 25.28 -6.57
C TYR A 48 0.10 25.00 -6.86
N MET A 49 -0.71 26.02 -6.60
CA MET A 49 -1.82 26.34 -7.50
C MET A 49 -2.01 27.86 -7.56
N PRO A 50 -1.43 28.58 -8.55
CA PRO A 50 -2.04 29.80 -9.07
C PRO A 50 -3.36 29.50 -9.79
#